data_AF-T0TRJ1-F1
#
_entry.id   AF-T0TRJ1-F1
#
_cell.length_a   1.000
_cell.length_b   1.000
_cell.length_c   1.000
_cell.angle_alpha   90.00
_cell.angle_beta   90.00
_cell.angle_gamma   90.00
#
_symmetry.space_group_name_H-M   'P 1'
#
loop_
_entity.id
_entity.type
_entity.pdbx_description
1 polymer ?
#
loop_
_entity_poly.entity_id
_entity_poly.type
_entity_poly.pdbx_seq_one_letter_code
_entity_poly.pdbx_strand_id
1 'polypeptide(L)'
;MANTGEAGWANVKSQGYSDKFTDLSTGSFKIYKAHSPQILKTATSADSPVMSMSEVVSKYPNSLIMNASGFNMSTGKVTGFQINNGKLFKDWNSDKRAKNAFVFNKDGSVKVYDSSTPASKILKNGAETSFSFGSILIKDGKSLPSDGTVNWEIHSFLGNDKNNNIYLIISDTSTGYQAIMSELQSLHLENVIVMDGGGSSQMSLNGQMIYASQDNRSVNDYIVLK
;
A
#
# COMPACT_ATOMS: atom_id res chain seq x y z
N MET A 1 17.88 -10.61 11.87
CA MET A 1 16.54 -10.62 11.26
C MET A 1 16.69 -10.81 9.77
N ALA A 2 15.71 -11.40 9.08
CA ALA A 2 15.83 -11.62 7.64
C ALA A 2 15.92 -10.27 6.92
N ASN A 3 16.99 -10.07 6.14
CA ASN A 3 17.19 -8.93 5.27
C ASN A 3 17.08 -9.41 3.82
N THR A 4 16.31 -8.71 3.01
CA THR A 4 15.99 -9.08 1.62
C THR A 4 16.94 -8.47 0.58
N GLY A 5 17.93 -7.70 1.02
CA GLY A 5 18.89 -6.98 0.20
C GLY A 5 18.53 -5.50 0.06
N GLU A 6 19.02 -4.87 -1.00
CA GLU A 6 18.59 -3.53 -1.40
C GLU A 6 17.17 -3.55 -1.97
N ALA A 7 16.46 -2.43 -1.86
CA ALA A 7 15.11 -2.30 -2.40
C ALA A 7 15.12 -2.43 -3.92
N GLY A 8 14.45 -3.46 -4.45
CA GLY A 8 14.35 -3.75 -5.87
C GLY A 8 13.09 -3.16 -6.52
N TRP A 9 13.15 -3.01 -7.84
CA TRP A 9 11.98 -2.68 -8.67
C TRP A 9 11.34 -3.95 -9.21
N ALA A 10 10.02 -4.07 -9.08
CA ALA A 10 9.21 -5.07 -9.76
C ALA A 10 8.27 -4.39 -10.76
N ASN A 11 7.89 -5.09 -11.83
CA ASN A 11 6.98 -4.54 -12.84
C ASN A 11 5.54 -4.90 -12.49
N VAL A 12 4.61 -3.96 -12.63
CA VAL A 12 3.17 -4.22 -12.65
C VAL A 12 2.69 -4.22 -14.10
N LYS A 13 1.83 -5.17 -14.47
CA LYS A 13 1.29 -5.25 -15.84
C LYS A 13 -0.20 -4.91 -15.84
N SER A 14 -0.52 -3.70 -16.32
CA SER A 14 -1.90 -3.30 -16.53
C SER A 14 -2.36 -3.64 -17.95
N GLN A 15 -3.67 -3.74 -18.16
CA GLN A 15 -4.29 -3.95 -19.47
C GLN A 15 -4.70 -2.61 -20.09
N GLY A 16 -4.71 -2.53 -21.43
CA GLY A 16 -5.08 -1.34 -22.19
C GLY A 16 -3.97 -0.29 -22.27
N TYR A 17 -4.36 0.94 -22.63
CA TYR A 17 -3.49 2.11 -22.69
C TYR A 17 -4.05 3.20 -21.78
N SER A 18 -3.19 3.83 -20.99
CA SER A 18 -3.51 4.97 -20.13
C SER A 18 -2.24 5.75 -19.84
N ASP A 19 -2.40 7.01 -19.45
CA ASP A 19 -1.31 7.76 -18.84
C ASP A 19 -0.78 7.01 -17.61
N LYS A 20 0.53 7.15 -17.40
CA LYS A 20 1.25 6.48 -16.33
C LYS A 20 0.70 6.82 -14.95
N PHE A 21 0.43 8.09 -14.69
CA PHE A 21 -0.22 8.57 -13.48
C PHE A 21 -1.42 9.43 -13.90
N THR A 22 -2.59 9.14 -13.33
CA THR A 22 -3.80 9.93 -13.52
C THR A 22 -4.30 10.40 -12.16
N ASP A 23 -4.47 11.70 -12.00
CA ASP A 23 -5.11 12.29 -10.83
C ASP A 23 -6.63 12.12 -10.95
N LEU A 24 -7.22 11.43 -9.99
CA LEU A 24 -8.66 11.18 -9.87
C LEU A 24 -9.21 11.80 -8.57
N SER A 25 -8.45 12.68 -7.93
CA SER A 25 -8.80 13.29 -6.65
C SER A 25 -10.14 14.03 -6.73
N THR A 26 -10.96 13.88 -5.70
CA THR A 26 -12.29 14.47 -5.62
C THR A 26 -12.66 14.72 -4.17
N GLY A 27 -13.24 15.88 -3.87
CA GLY A 27 -13.69 16.22 -2.51
C GLY A 27 -12.61 15.98 -1.44
N SER A 28 -12.91 15.10 -0.49
CA SER A 28 -12.04 14.72 0.64
C SER A 28 -11.07 13.57 0.34
N PHE A 29 -10.88 13.23 -0.94
CA PHE A 29 -10.01 12.15 -1.39
C PHE A 29 -8.87 12.66 -2.27
N LYS A 30 -7.66 12.20 -1.98
CA LYS A 30 -6.53 12.20 -2.92
C LYS A 30 -6.41 10.84 -3.54
N ILE A 31 -6.52 10.77 -4.87
CA ILE A 31 -6.64 9.50 -5.60
C ILE A 31 -5.71 9.57 -6.81
N TYR A 32 -4.74 8.66 -6.87
CA TYR A 32 -3.88 8.52 -8.03
C TYR A 32 -3.94 7.09 -8.57
N LYS A 33 -4.27 6.99 -9.86
CA LYS A 33 -4.21 5.76 -10.62
C LYS A 33 -2.86 5.67 -11.32
N ALA A 34 -2.19 4.54 -11.21
CA ALA A 34 -0.94 4.21 -11.87
C ALA A 34 -1.13 3.08 -12.89
N HIS A 35 -0.78 3.33 -14.15
CA HIS A 35 -0.88 2.35 -15.24
C HIS A 35 0.48 1.74 -15.56
N SER A 36 0.57 0.40 -15.47
CA SER A 36 1.80 -0.38 -15.67
C SER A 36 3.06 0.20 -15.00
N PRO A 37 3.01 0.62 -13.71
CA PRO A 37 4.18 1.18 -13.05
C PRO A 37 5.24 0.13 -12.75
N GLN A 38 6.47 0.57 -12.52
CA GLN A 38 7.39 -0.18 -11.68
C GLN A 38 7.11 0.15 -10.22
N ILE A 39 7.13 -0.86 -9.35
CA ILE A 39 6.90 -0.75 -7.92
C ILE A 39 8.19 -1.03 -7.15
N LEU A 40 8.48 -0.22 -6.14
CA LEU A 40 9.51 -0.44 -5.15
C LEU A 40 8.92 -0.30 -3.74
N LYS A 41 9.39 -1.17 -2.85
CA LYS A 41 9.10 -1.16 -1.42
C LYS A 41 10.34 -0.75 -0.65
N THR A 42 10.24 0.25 0.22
CA THR A 42 11.41 0.74 0.96
C THR A 42 11.83 -0.17 2.12
N ALA A 43 10.89 -0.88 2.77
CA ALA A 43 11.26 -1.81 3.84
C ALA A 43 11.81 -3.12 3.27
N THR A 44 13.05 -3.46 3.63
CA THR A 44 13.75 -4.69 3.20
C THR A 44 14.00 -5.67 4.36
N SER A 45 13.65 -5.27 5.58
CA SER A 45 13.76 -6.06 6.80
C SER A 45 12.80 -5.51 7.87
N ALA A 46 12.60 -6.27 8.96
CA ALA A 46 11.79 -5.81 10.09
C ALA A 46 12.36 -4.55 10.78
N ASP A 47 13.66 -4.32 10.66
CA ASP A 47 14.40 -3.20 11.28
C ASP A 47 14.78 -2.11 10.27
N SER A 48 14.16 -2.09 9.08
CA SER A 48 14.39 -1.01 8.11
C SER A 48 14.13 0.33 8.80
N PRO A 49 14.97 1.36 8.61
CA PRO A 49 14.82 2.63 9.31
C PRO A 49 13.50 3.32 8.92
N VAL A 50 12.94 4.10 9.84
CA VAL A 50 11.92 5.09 9.45
C VAL A 50 12.60 6.18 8.62
N MET A 51 11.92 6.64 7.58
CA MET A 51 12.37 7.74 6.72
C MET A 51 11.26 8.76 6.61
N SER A 52 11.63 10.03 6.52
CA SER A 52 10.72 11.10 6.15
C SER A 52 10.37 11.05 4.66
N MET A 53 9.24 11.63 4.26
CA MET A 53 8.89 11.72 2.84
C MET A 53 9.95 12.47 2.03
N SER A 54 10.58 13.50 2.58
CA SER A 54 11.62 14.26 1.87
C SER A 54 12.85 13.40 1.57
N GLU A 55 13.28 12.53 2.50
CA GLU A 55 14.33 11.55 2.26
C GLU A 55 13.95 10.57 1.13
N VAL A 56 12.72 10.06 1.14
CA VAL A 56 12.25 9.13 0.10
C VAL A 56 12.12 9.81 -1.26
N VAL A 57 11.57 11.02 -1.31
CA VAL A 57 11.48 11.86 -2.51
C VAL A 57 12.86 12.16 -3.09
N SER A 58 13.85 12.48 -2.25
CA SER A 58 15.22 12.73 -2.73
C SER A 58 15.85 11.51 -3.42
N LYS A 59 15.49 10.29 -2.97
CA LYS A 59 15.93 9.03 -3.59
C LYS A 59 15.14 8.70 -4.85
N TYR A 60 13.86 9.08 -4.91
CA TYR A 60 12.94 8.74 -5.99
C TYR A 60 12.14 9.97 -6.47
N PRO A 61 12.80 10.97 -7.09
CA PRO A 61 12.18 12.28 -7.37
C PRO A 61 11.13 12.25 -8.48
N ASN A 62 11.17 11.26 -9.38
CA ASN A 62 10.24 11.12 -10.51
C ASN A 62 9.24 9.97 -10.26
N SER A 63 8.60 9.97 -9.11
CA SER A 63 7.76 8.86 -8.65
C SER A 63 6.52 9.35 -7.94
N LEU A 64 5.49 8.51 -7.95
CA LEU A 64 4.32 8.60 -7.07
C LEU A 64 4.64 7.78 -5.81
N ILE A 65 4.60 8.41 -4.63
CA ILE A 65 5.01 7.81 -3.36
C ILE A 65 3.87 7.96 -2.36
N MET A 66 3.57 6.90 -1.61
CA MET A 66 2.66 6.93 -0.46
C MET A 66 3.21 6.07 0.67
N ASN A 67 2.92 6.40 1.93
CA ASN A 67 3.14 5.46 3.03
C ASN A 67 2.30 4.18 2.82
N ALA A 68 2.76 3.05 3.35
CA ALA A 68 2.10 1.76 3.12
C ALA A 68 1.89 0.96 4.41
N SER A 69 2.74 -0.03 4.70
CA SER A 69 2.54 -0.90 5.86
C SER A 69 2.65 -0.14 7.17
N GLY A 70 1.96 -0.63 8.19
CA GLY A 70 2.08 -0.08 9.54
C GLY A 70 3.43 -0.39 10.18
N PHE A 71 3.67 0.26 11.32
CA PHE A 71 4.86 0.03 12.12
C PHE A 71 4.58 0.25 13.61
N ASN A 72 5.43 -0.30 14.46
CA ASN A 72 5.37 -0.07 15.89
C ASN A 72 6.11 1.24 16.24
N MET A 73 5.37 2.27 16.68
CA MET A 73 5.94 3.60 16.97
C MET A 73 7.04 3.61 18.03
N SER A 74 7.05 2.67 18.98
CA SER A 74 8.07 2.62 20.03
C SER A 74 9.38 1.99 19.56
N THR A 75 9.31 1.06 18.60
CA THR A 75 10.48 0.30 18.14
C THR A 75 10.91 0.65 16.71
N GLY A 76 10.08 1.36 15.96
CA GLY A 76 10.31 1.64 14.55
C GLY A 76 10.26 0.39 13.66
N LYS A 77 9.66 -0.72 14.12
CA LYS A 77 9.63 -1.97 13.35
C LYS A 77 8.35 -2.10 12.53
N VAL A 78 8.48 -2.42 11.25
CA VAL A 78 7.34 -2.65 10.35
C VAL A 78 6.48 -3.83 10.84
N THR A 79 5.16 -3.70 10.71
CA THR A 79 4.15 -4.67 11.16
C THR A 79 3.59 -5.49 9.98
N GLY A 80 2.81 -6.53 10.25
CA GLY A 80 2.15 -7.33 9.20
C GLY A 80 3.03 -8.28 8.38
N PHE A 81 2.44 -8.85 7.34
CA PHE A 81 3.08 -9.81 6.45
C PHE A 81 3.91 -9.12 5.38
N GLN A 82 5.21 -9.41 5.35
CA GLN A 82 6.18 -8.65 4.58
C GLN A 82 7.07 -9.53 3.70
N ILE A 83 6.94 -9.31 2.40
CA ILE A 83 7.79 -9.85 1.34
C ILE A 83 8.44 -8.68 0.61
N ASN A 84 9.73 -8.82 0.32
CA ASN A 84 10.42 -7.96 -0.64
C ASN A 84 11.45 -8.80 -1.42
N ASN A 85 11.68 -8.46 -2.69
CA ASN A 85 12.54 -9.22 -3.61
C ASN A 85 12.25 -10.73 -3.62
N GLY A 86 10.96 -11.10 -3.51
CA GLY A 86 10.51 -12.49 -3.46
C GLY A 86 10.96 -13.27 -2.22
N LYS A 87 11.39 -12.57 -1.16
CA LYS A 87 11.82 -13.16 0.12
C LYS A 87 10.91 -12.67 1.24
N LEU A 88 10.41 -13.61 2.03
CA LEU A 88 9.69 -13.30 3.26
C LEU A 88 10.66 -12.79 4.32
N PHE A 89 10.37 -11.64 4.93
CA PHE A 89 11.12 -11.16 6.09
C PHE A 89 10.27 -11.01 7.35
N LYS A 90 8.94 -11.11 7.23
CA LYS A 90 8.02 -11.13 8.38
C LYS A 90 6.73 -11.88 8.03
N ASP A 91 6.38 -12.88 8.83
CA ASP A 91 5.19 -13.73 8.65
C ASP A 91 3.97 -13.19 9.45
N TRP A 92 2.78 -13.74 9.20
CA TRP A 92 1.49 -13.39 9.81
C TRP A 92 1.50 -13.39 11.36
N ASN A 93 2.40 -14.21 11.92
CA ASN A 93 2.69 -14.48 13.34
C ASN A 93 2.85 -13.28 14.29
N SER A 94 2.99 -12.08 13.77
CA SER A 94 3.78 -11.05 14.43
C SER A 94 3.06 -9.73 14.69
N ASP A 95 1.80 -9.58 14.25
CA ASP A 95 0.93 -8.48 14.65
C ASP A 95 -0.55 -8.89 14.59
N LYS A 96 -1.31 -8.67 15.66
CA LYS A 96 -2.74 -9.02 15.74
C LYS A 96 -3.61 -8.21 14.77
N ARG A 97 -3.14 -7.03 14.33
CA ARG A 97 -3.91 -6.10 13.49
C ARG A 97 -3.66 -6.30 11.99
N ALA A 98 -2.53 -6.87 11.61
CA ALA A 98 -2.10 -6.98 10.22
C ALA A 98 -2.18 -8.40 9.66
N LYS A 99 -3.42 -8.86 9.49
CA LYS A 99 -3.77 -10.20 9.00
C LYS A 99 -4.04 -10.26 7.50
N ASN A 100 -3.88 -9.15 6.79
CA ASN A 100 -4.11 -9.08 5.35
C ASN A 100 -2.88 -8.48 4.65
N ALA A 101 -2.64 -8.90 3.41
CA ALA A 101 -1.56 -8.40 2.60
C ALA A 101 -2.02 -8.17 1.16
N PHE A 102 -1.53 -7.08 0.58
CA PHE A 102 -1.59 -6.79 -0.84
C PHE A 102 -0.26 -7.18 -1.47
N VAL A 103 -0.31 -8.09 -2.45
CA VAL A 103 0.87 -8.77 -2.98
C VAL A 103 1.00 -8.51 -4.47
N PHE A 104 2.16 -7.98 -4.86
CA PHE A 104 2.61 -7.90 -6.24
C PHE A 104 3.42 -9.16 -6.56
N ASN A 105 3.09 -9.82 -7.66
CA ASN A 105 3.76 -11.04 -8.11
C ASN A 105 4.81 -10.74 -9.19
N LYS A 106 5.79 -11.64 -9.34
CA LYS A 106 6.84 -11.57 -10.37
C LYS A 106 6.33 -11.47 -11.79
N ASP A 107 5.15 -12.02 -12.07
CA ASP A 107 4.53 -11.96 -13.39
C ASP A 107 3.88 -10.60 -13.70
N GLY A 108 3.81 -9.71 -12.70
CA GLY A 108 3.21 -8.38 -12.74
C GLY A 108 1.75 -8.31 -12.34
N SER A 109 1.15 -9.42 -11.93
CA SER A 109 -0.20 -9.47 -11.37
C SER A 109 -0.24 -9.07 -9.90
N VAL A 110 -1.43 -8.67 -9.44
CA VAL A 110 -1.71 -8.36 -8.04
C VAL A 110 -2.71 -9.36 -7.45
N LYS A 111 -2.51 -9.71 -6.17
CA LYS A 111 -3.49 -10.47 -5.37
C LYS A 111 -3.53 -9.96 -3.93
N VAL A 112 -4.67 -10.13 -3.28
CA VAL A 112 -4.80 -9.95 -1.83
C VAL A 112 -4.89 -11.30 -1.13
N TYR A 113 -4.25 -11.40 0.04
CA TYR A 113 -4.25 -12.58 0.89
C TYR A 113 -4.61 -12.20 2.32
N ASP A 114 -5.20 -13.16 3.03
CA ASP A 114 -5.38 -13.10 4.47
C ASP A 114 -4.53 -14.18 5.16
N SER A 115 -4.46 -14.11 6.49
CA SER A 115 -3.63 -14.99 7.32
C SER A 115 -4.02 -16.47 7.29
N SER A 116 -5.14 -16.85 6.64
CA SER A 116 -5.46 -18.26 6.39
C SER A 116 -4.58 -18.88 5.30
N THR A 117 -3.90 -18.05 4.48
CA THR A 117 -2.99 -18.51 3.43
C THR A 117 -1.54 -18.52 3.94
N PRO A 118 -0.88 -19.69 4.03
CA PRO A 118 0.51 -19.75 4.50
C PRO A 118 1.49 -19.01 3.58
N ALA A 119 2.52 -18.42 4.18
CA ALA A 119 3.58 -17.70 3.45
C ALA A 119 4.19 -18.52 2.32
N SER A 120 4.43 -19.81 2.56
CA SER A 120 5.00 -20.74 1.58
C SER A 120 4.13 -20.87 0.31
N LYS A 121 2.81 -20.84 0.45
CA LYS A 121 1.87 -20.86 -0.69
C LYS A 121 1.90 -19.53 -1.45
N ILE A 122 1.98 -18.41 -0.74
CA ILE A 122 2.07 -17.07 -1.34
C ILE A 122 3.37 -16.93 -2.16
N LEU A 123 4.51 -17.33 -1.59
CA LEU A 123 5.80 -17.34 -2.27
C LEU A 123 5.81 -18.29 -3.48
N LYS A 124 5.24 -19.50 -3.35
CA LYS A 124 5.11 -20.46 -4.46
C LYS A 124 4.27 -19.89 -5.62
N ASN A 125 3.29 -19.04 -5.32
CA ASN A 125 2.49 -18.35 -6.32
C ASN A 125 3.21 -17.16 -6.98
N GLY A 126 4.49 -16.93 -6.67
CA GLY A 126 5.30 -15.92 -7.32
C GLY A 126 5.29 -14.56 -6.66
N ALA A 127 4.91 -14.45 -5.38
CA ALA A 127 4.95 -13.20 -4.63
C ALA A 127 6.35 -12.57 -4.67
N GLU A 128 6.40 -11.27 -4.96
CA GLU A 128 7.63 -10.47 -5.10
C GLU A 128 7.72 -9.36 -4.06
N THR A 129 6.60 -8.65 -3.85
CA THR A 129 6.52 -7.53 -2.91
C THR A 129 5.17 -7.57 -2.20
N SER A 130 5.14 -7.27 -0.90
CA SER A 130 3.87 -7.13 -0.17
C SER A 130 3.80 -5.88 0.70
N PHE A 131 2.57 -5.43 0.95
CA PHE A 131 2.23 -4.39 1.92
C PHE A 131 1.09 -4.89 2.80
N SER A 132 1.12 -4.54 4.09
CA SER A 132 0.21 -5.12 5.08
C SER A 132 -0.11 -4.14 6.19
N PHE A 133 -1.41 -3.94 6.46
CA PHE A 133 -1.86 -3.17 7.62
C PHE A 133 -3.26 -3.59 8.06
N GLY A 134 -4.31 -3.01 7.49
CA GLY A 134 -5.68 -3.22 7.94
C GLY A 134 -6.42 -4.26 7.12
N SER A 135 -7.74 -4.09 7.03
CA SER A 135 -8.63 -5.05 6.38
C SER A 135 -8.75 -4.87 4.87
N ILE A 136 -9.09 -5.97 4.21
CA ILE A 136 -9.50 -5.97 2.81
C ILE A 136 -10.94 -5.47 2.78
N LEU A 137 -11.20 -4.36 2.10
CA LEU A 137 -12.53 -3.75 1.98
C LEU A 137 -13.26 -4.23 0.73
N ILE A 138 -12.51 -4.47 -0.34
CA ILE A 138 -13.01 -5.01 -1.60
C ILE A 138 -12.12 -6.17 -2.01
N LYS A 139 -12.73 -7.29 -2.41
CA LYS A 139 -12.04 -8.47 -2.92
C LYS A 139 -12.81 -9.04 -4.10
N ASP A 140 -12.12 -9.30 -5.20
CA ASP A 140 -12.71 -9.81 -6.45
C ASP A 140 -13.93 -8.96 -6.90
N GLY A 141 -13.81 -7.64 -6.79
CA GLY A 141 -14.84 -6.65 -7.13
C GLY A 141 -16.03 -6.58 -6.18
N LYS A 142 -15.98 -7.26 -5.01
CA LYS A 142 -17.06 -7.31 -4.02
C LYS A 142 -16.64 -6.68 -2.71
N SER A 143 -17.48 -5.80 -2.17
CA SER A 143 -17.27 -5.24 -0.84
C SER A 143 -17.45 -6.29 0.24
N LEU A 144 -16.55 -6.26 1.22
CA LEU A 144 -16.60 -7.10 2.41
C LEU A 144 -17.28 -6.35 3.57
N PRO A 145 -17.85 -7.07 4.56
CA PRO A 145 -18.44 -6.44 5.74
C PRO A 145 -17.41 -5.58 6.49
N SER A 146 -17.87 -4.47 7.06
CA SER A 146 -17.04 -3.65 7.94
C SER A 146 -16.63 -4.44 9.17
N ASP A 147 -15.36 -4.31 9.56
CA ASP A 147 -14.82 -4.84 10.82
C ASP A 147 -14.37 -3.72 11.77
N GLY A 148 -14.71 -2.46 11.44
CA GLY A 148 -14.32 -1.29 12.21
C GLY A 148 -12.91 -0.76 11.97
N THR A 149 -12.13 -1.35 11.05
CA THR A 149 -10.79 -0.84 10.70
C THR A 149 -10.85 0.59 10.15
N VAL A 150 -11.87 0.90 9.34
CA VAL A 150 -12.14 2.25 8.88
C VAL A 150 -12.99 2.95 9.93
N ASN A 151 -12.42 3.98 10.53
CA ASN A 151 -12.96 4.74 11.66
C ASN A 151 -12.83 6.26 11.41
N TRP A 152 -13.01 7.08 12.45
CA TRP A 152 -12.91 8.55 12.40
C TRP A 152 -11.46 9.07 12.37
N GLU A 153 -10.65 8.58 11.42
CA GLU A 153 -9.26 9.00 11.20
C GLU A 153 -8.96 9.16 9.70
N ILE A 154 -7.79 9.69 9.34
CA ILE A 154 -7.31 9.63 7.95
C ILE A 154 -7.03 8.18 7.62
N HIS A 155 -7.47 7.72 6.46
CA HIS A 155 -7.16 6.37 5.98
C HIS A 155 -6.42 6.44 4.66
N SER A 156 -5.38 5.63 4.54
CA SER A 156 -4.70 5.36 3.27
C SER A 156 -5.19 4.01 2.75
N PHE A 157 -5.32 3.87 1.43
CA PHE A 157 -5.72 2.62 0.80
C PHE A 157 -4.83 2.31 -0.39
N LEU A 158 -4.59 1.02 -0.58
CA LEU A 158 -3.95 0.46 -1.76
C LEU A 158 -4.94 -0.44 -2.47
N GLY A 159 -5.14 -0.21 -3.76
CA GLY A 159 -6.07 -1.00 -4.56
C GLY A 159 -5.59 -1.28 -5.97
N ASN A 160 -6.31 -2.16 -6.66
CA ASN A 160 -6.19 -2.35 -8.10
C ASN A 160 -7.57 -2.49 -8.76
N ASP A 161 -7.69 -2.13 -10.03
CA ASP A 161 -8.87 -2.41 -10.85
C ASP A 161 -8.75 -3.74 -11.64
N LYS A 162 -9.77 -4.08 -12.44
CA LYS A 162 -9.78 -5.27 -13.30
C LYS A 162 -8.71 -5.28 -14.38
N ASN A 163 -8.28 -4.09 -14.79
CA ASN A 163 -7.18 -3.92 -15.73
C ASN A 163 -5.83 -3.91 -15.00
N ASN A 164 -5.79 -4.21 -13.70
CA ASN A 164 -4.59 -4.23 -12.87
C ASN A 164 -3.84 -2.88 -12.87
N ASN A 165 -4.55 -1.75 -13.00
CA ASN A 165 -4.03 -0.43 -12.64
C ASN A 165 -3.99 -0.31 -11.12
N ILE A 166 -2.97 0.35 -10.58
CA ILE A 166 -2.77 0.50 -9.12
C ILE A 166 -3.34 1.82 -8.65
N TYR A 167 -3.99 1.82 -7.49
CA TYR A 167 -4.59 3.01 -6.90
C TYR A 167 -3.97 3.28 -5.55
N LEU A 168 -3.42 4.49 -5.40
CA LEU A 168 -3.01 5.05 -4.10
C LEU A 168 -4.05 6.09 -3.69
N ILE A 169 -4.63 5.92 -2.50
CA ILE A 169 -5.80 6.68 -2.07
C ILE A 169 -5.58 7.15 -0.64
N ILE A 170 -5.87 8.42 -0.34
CA ILE A 170 -5.96 8.96 1.02
C ILE A 170 -7.32 9.66 1.18
N SER A 171 -8.04 9.37 2.27
CA SER A 171 -9.27 10.06 2.66
C SER A 171 -9.07 10.90 3.92
N ASP A 172 -9.60 12.12 3.97
CA ASP A 172 -9.47 13.02 5.12
C ASP A 172 -10.18 12.52 6.40
N THR A 173 -9.75 13.05 7.56
CA THR A 173 -10.13 12.65 8.92
C THR A 173 -11.64 12.60 9.21
N SER A 174 -12.45 13.37 8.48
CA SER A 174 -13.91 13.45 8.68
C SER A 174 -14.71 12.58 7.71
N THR A 175 -14.05 11.85 6.81
CA THR A 175 -14.73 11.03 5.80
C THR A 175 -15.26 9.75 6.45
N GLY A 176 -16.58 9.66 6.61
CA GLY A 176 -17.22 8.49 7.21
C GLY A 176 -17.13 7.23 6.33
N TYR A 177 -17.28 6.06 6.96
CA TYR A 177 -17.20 4.75 6.31
C TYR A 177 -18.06 4.63 5.04
N GLN A 178 -19.32 5.10 5.08
CA GLN A 178 -20.23 5.02 3.93
C GLN A 178 -19.71 5.84 2.74
N ALA A 179 -19.17 7.03 2.98
CA ALA A 179 -18.61 7.87 1.92
C ALA A 179 -17.33 7.23 1.33
N ILE A 180 -16.46 6.69 2.18
CA ILE A 180 -15.27 5.92 1.75
C ILE A 180 -15.68 4.74 0.86
N MET A 181 -16.60 3.90 1.32
CA MET A 181 -17.02 2.73 0.55
C MET A 181 -17.70 3.12 -0.77
N SER A 182 -18.51 4.17 -0.77
CA SER A 182 -19.15 4.68 -1.99
C SER A 182 -18.11 5.14 -3.01
N GLU A 183 -17.06 5.85 -2.58
CA GLU A 183 -15.98 6.31 -3.47
C GLU A 183 -15.15 5.12 -3.99
N LEU A 184 -14.74 4.20 -3.12
CA LEU A 184 -13.98 3.01 -3.55
C LEU A 184 -14.75 2.15 -4.55
N GLN A 185 -16.08 2.05 -4.40
CA GLN A 185 -16.94 1.33 -5.32
C GLN A 185 -17.15 2.06 -6.66
N SER A 186 -17.21 3.39 -6.65
CA SER A 186 -17.36 4.21 -7.87
C SER A 186 -16.16 4.06 -8.81
N LEU A 187 -14.98 3.79 -8.24
CA LEU A 187 -13.74 3.50 -8.97
C LEU A 187 -13.69 2.11 -9.62
N HIS A 188 -14.69 1.25 -9.39
CA HIS A 188 -14.77 -0.13 -9.92
C HIS A 188 -13.53 -0.98 -9.62
N LEU A 189 -13.01 -0.86 -8.39
CA LEU A 189 -11.81 -1.57 -7.94
C LEU A 189 -12.07 -3.07 -7.78
N GLU A 190 -11.08 -3.87 -8.12
CA GLU A 190 -11.07 -5.32 -7.97
C GLU A 190 -10.65 -5.73 -6.56
N ASN A 191 -9.60 -5.12 -6.02
CA ASN A 191 -9.18 -5.33 -4.63
C ASN A 191 -8.79 -4.00 -3.97
N VAL A 192 -9.12 -3.87 -2.68
CA VAL A 192 -8.72 -2.71 -1.85
C VAL A 192 -8.38 -3.16 -0.44
N ILE A 193 -7.25 -2.71 0.08
CA ILE A 193 -6.82 -2.91 1.47
C ILE A 193 -6.58 -1.56 2.16
N VAL A 194 -6.83 -1.50 3.47
CA VAL A 194 -6.45 -0.35 4.31
C VAL A 194 -4.95 -0.39 4.62
N MET A 195 -4.26 0.71 4.37
CA MET A 195 -2.84 0.96 4.69
C MET A 195 -2.72 1.85 5.94
N ASP A 196 -1.51 2.05 6.44
CA ASP A 196 -1.27 2.85 7.64
C ASP A 196 -1.88 4.26 7.50
N GLY A 197 -2.62 4.67 8.53
CA GLY A 197 -3.49 5.84 8.50
C GLY A 197 -3.05 6.94 9.46
N GLY A 198 -3.99 7.82 9.80
CA GLY A 198 -3.80 8.93 10.74
C GLY A 198 -2.60 9.80 10.34
N GLY A 199 -1.76 10.14 11.32
CA GLY A 199 -0.54 10.92 11.12
C GLY A 199 0.46 10.29 10.15
N SER A 200 0.42 8.97 9.91
CA SER A 200 1.32 8.34 8.94
C SER A 200 0.98 8.68 7.49
N SER A 201 -0.27 9.07 7.21
CA SER A 201 -0.79 9.26 5.85
C SER A 201 -0.10 10.41 5.12
N GLN A 202 0.53 10.12 3.99
CA GLN A 202 1.31 11.08 3.22
C GLN A 202 1.51 10.60 1.78
N MET A 203 1.51 11.54 0.84
CA MET A 203 1.65 11.25 -0.58
C MET A 203 2.45 12.34 -1.30
N SER A 204 3.29 11.95 -2.25
CA SER A 204 3.99 12.86 -3.16
C SER A 204 3.95 12.36 -4.59
N LEU A 205 4.06 13.28 -5.55
CA LEU A 205 4.17 12.99 -6.96
C LEU A 205 5.24 13.88 -7.57
N ASN A 206 6.21 13.29 -8.27
CA ASN A 206 7.28 13.99 -8.99
C ASN A 206 7.99 15.05 -8.12
N GLY A 207 8.28 14.68 -6.88
CA GLY A 207 8.95 15.51 -5.90
C GLY A 207 8.08 16.55 -5.21
N GLN A 208 6.82 16.70 -5.61
CA GLN A 208 5.87 17.61 -4.99
C GLN A 208 5.02 16.88 -3.94
N MET A 209 4.84 17.52 -2.78
CA MET A 209 3.93 17.01 -1.75
C MET A 209 2.48 17.18 -2.22
N ILE A 210 1.74 16.08 -2.22
CA ILE A 210 0.32 16.05 -2.60
C ILE A 210 -0.55 15.97 -1.34
N TYR A 211 -0.09 15.20 -0.34
CA TYR A 211 -0.72 15.09 0.97
C TYR A 211 0.36 15.06 2.05
N ALA A 212 0.35 16.05 2.93
CA ALA A 212 1.31 16.13 4.03
C ALA A 212 0.83 15.31 5.23
N SER A 213 1.75 14.58 5.86
CA SER A 213 1.51 13.96 7.16
C SER A 213 1.12 15.02 8.19
N GLN A 214 0.08 14.74 8.98
CA GLN A 214 -0.42 15.69 10.00
C GLN A 214 0.62 16.04 11.07
N ASP A 215 1.54 15.13 11.37
CA ASP A 215 2.58 15.27 12.40
C ASP A 215 4.00 15.10 11.83
N ASN A 216 4.18 15.24 10.50
CA ASN A 216 5.45 15.05 9.79
C ASN A 216 6.12 13.69 10.08
N ARG A 217 5.31 12.65 10.26
CA ARG A 217 5.75 11.33 10.68
C ARG A 217 6.64 10.66 9.64
N SER A 218 7.79 10.20 10.11
CA SER A 218 8.64 9.26 9.36
C SER A 218 8.10 7.84 9.51
N VAL A 219 8.06 7.09 8.42
CA VAL A 219 7.58 5.70 8.40
C VAL A 219 8.62 4.77 7.75
N ASN A 220 8.55 3.48 8.04
CA ASN A 220 9.51 2.50 7.52
C ASN A 220 9.26 2.14 6.06
N ASP A 221 8.00 2.17 5.65
CA ASP A 221 7.55 1.48 4.45
C ASP A 221 6.71 2.39 3.57
N TYR A 222 7.29 2.72 2.42
CA TYR A 222 6.64 3.45 1.35
C TYR A 222 6.48 2.54 0.14
N ILE A 223 5.33 2.70 -0.52
CA ILE A 223 5.13 2.27 -1.90
C ILE A 223 5.65 3.38 -2.82
N VAL A 224 6.59 3.04 -3.70
CA VAL A 224 7.16 3.95 -4.70
C VAL A 224 6.81 3.43 -6.08
N LEU A 225 6.10 4.23 -6.87
CA LEU A 225 5.68 3.89 -8.23
C LEU A 225 6.40 4.81 -9.22
N LYS A 226 7.01 4.23 -10.25
CA LYS A 226 7.70 4.97 -11.30
C LYS A 226 7.52 4.39 -12.67
#